data_AF-A0A1W9VM77-F1
#
_entry.id   AF-A0A1W9VM77-F1
#
_cell.length_a   1.000
_cell.length_b   1.000
_cell.length_c   1.000
_cell.angle_alpha   90.00
_cell.angle_beta   90.00
_cell.angle_gamma   90.00
#
_symmetry.space_group_name_H-M   'P 1'
#
loop_
_entity.id
_entity.type
_entity.pdbx_description
1 polymer ?
#
loop_
_entity_poly.entity_id
_entity_poly.type
_entity_poly.pdbx_seq_one_letter_code
_entity_poly.pdbx_strand_id
1 'polypeptide(L)'
;MDLYQKLILDIIELNTKQKLNIEDLKAIKRDFAKENKLSDIPTNIKLIRAYQQLVQASHIPKSVEIENLLKKRAIRSQSGIVAVQVLTKPYMCPGKCIFCPSEK
;
A
#
# COMPACT_ATOMS: atom_id res chain seq x y z
N MET A 1 -3.87 -0.16 -20.78
CA MET A 1 -4.49 0.31 -19.53
C MET A 1 -4.58 -0.86 -18.58
N ASP A 2 -3.80 -0.81 -17.51
CA ASP A 2 -3.81 -1.82 -16.46
C ASP A 2 -5.18 -1.87 -15.78
N LEU A 3 -5.62 -3.05 -15.32
CA LEU A 3 -6.94 -3.21 -14.69
C LEU A 3 -7.12 -2.24 -13.50
N TYR A 4 -6.06 -2.07 -12.72
CA TYR A 4 -6.03 -1.16 -11.57
C TYR A 4 -6.03 0.32 -11.96
N GLN A 5 -5.54 0.66 -13.15
CA GLN A 5 -5.58 2.04 -13.65
C GLN A 5 -7.01 2.47 -13.96
N LYS A 6 -7.82 1.55 -14.53
CA LYS A 6 -9.25 1.78 -14.78
C LYS A 6 -9.99 2.04 -13.47
N LEU A 7 -9.80 1.17 -12.46
CA LEU A 7 -10.40 1.37 -11.14
C LEU A 7 -10.04 2.74 -10.52
N ILE A 8 -8.80 3.21 -10.67
CA ILE A 8 -8.41 4.53 -10.15
C ILE A 8 -9.16 5.66 -10.86
N LEU A 9 -9.34 5.57 -12.18
CA LEU A 9 -10.14 6.54 -12.93
C LEU A 9 -11.60 6.54 -12.45
N ASP A 10 -12.18 5.36 -12.28
CA ASP A 10 -13.56 5.21 -11.78
C ASP A 10 -13.72 5.80 -10.36
N ILE A 11 -12.75 5.55 -9.47
CA ILE A 11 -12.73 6.12 -8.11
C ILE A 11 -12.65 7.65 -8.16
N ILE A 12 -11.84 8.23 -9.05
CA ILE A 12 -11.72 9.68 -9.19
C ILE A 12 -13.04 10.27 -9.69
N GLU A 13 -13.66 9.67 -10.70
CA GLU A 13 -14.94 10.13 -11.23
C GLU A 13 -16.03 10.09 -10.15
N LEU A 14 -16.12 9.00 -9.38
CA LEU A 14 -17.06 8.89 -8.27
C LEU A 14 -16.79 9.92 -7.16
N ASN A 15 -15.52 10.18 -6.84
CA ASN A 15 -15.15 11.16 -5.82
C ASN A 15 -15.52 12.60 -6.21
N THR A 16 -15.55 12.94 -7.50
CA THR A 16 -16.01 14.26 -7.96
C THR A 16 -17.52 14.46 -7.79
N LYS A 17 -18.31 13.38 -7.84
CA LYS A 17 -19.77 13.42 -7.71
C LYS A 17 -20.20 13.39 -6.24
N GLN A 18 -19.51 12.59 -5.42
CA GLN A 18 -19.77 12.45 -4.00
C GLN A 18 -18.45 12.22 -3.27
N LYS A 19 -18.22 12.96 -2.18
CA LYS A 19 -17.03 12.78 -1.36
C LYS A 19 -17.01 11.37 -0.76
N LEU A 20 -16.05 10.55 -1.18
CA LEU A 20 -15.97 9.14 -0.81
C LEU A 20 -15.37 8.96 0.60
N ASN A 21 -15.95 8.03 1.36
CA ASN A 21 -15.41 7.56 2.63
C ASN A 21 -14.67 6.22 2.46
N ILE A 22 -14.01 5.77 3.54
CA ILE A 22 -13.24 4.52 3.58
C ILE A 22 -14.15 3.30 3.34
N GLU A 23 -15.41 3.36 3.77
CA GLU A 23 -16.40 2.29 3.59
C GLU A 23 -16.81 2.16 2.12
N ASP A 24 -17.07 3.28 1.45
CA ASP A 24 -17.39 3.32 0.02
C ASP A 24 -16.23 2.74 -0.79
N LEU A 25 -14.99 3.11 -0.44
CA LEU A 25 -13.80 2.58 -1.09
C LEU A 25 -13.65 1.06 -0.90
N LYS A 26 -14.09 0.50 0.24
CA LYS A 26 -14.14 -0.96 0.44
C LYS A 26 -15.25 -1.60 -0.39
N ALA A 27 -16.40 -0.95 -0.54
CA ALA A 27 -17.48 -1.44 -1.39
C ALA A 27 -17.04 -1.49 -2.86
N ILE A 28 -16.55 -0.37 -3.39
CA ILE A 28 -16.05 -0.25 -4.77
C ILE A 28 -15.01 -1.33 -5.09
N LYS A 29 -14.05 -1.57 -4.18
CA LYS A 29 -13.05 -2.64 -4.37
C LYS A 29 -13.65 -4.04 -4.43
N ARG A 30 -14.68 -4.31 -3.64
CA ARG A 30 -15.37 -5.62 -3.64
C ARG A 30 -16.16 -5.81 -4.91
N ASP A 31 -16.88 -4.78 -5.34
CA ASP A 31 -17.71 -4.85 -6.54
C ASP A 31 -16.83 -4.97 -7.79
N PHE A 32 -15.75 -4.20 -7.87
CA PHE A 32 -14.76 -4.33 -8.93
C PHE A 32 -14.11 -5.72 -8.97
N ALA A 33 -13.82 -6.32 -7.81
CA ALA A 33 -13.27 -7.67 -7.74
C ALA A 33 -14.27 -8.72 -8.25
N LYS A 34 -15.56 -8.55 -7.97
CA LYS A 34 -16.63 -9.42 -8.49
C LYS A 34 -16.76 -9.29 -10.02
N GLU A 35 -16.84 -8.06 -10.53
CA GLU A 35 -17.00 -7.78 -11.96
C GLU A 35 -15.83 -8.33 -12.78
N ASN A 36 -14.61 -8.17 -12.28
CA ASN A 36 -13.39 -8.61 -12.96
C ASN A 36 -12.94 -10.02 -12.57
N LYS A 37 -13.76 -10.76 -11.79
CA LYS A 37 -13.50 -12.13 -11.32
C LYS A 37 -12.10 -12.30 -10.71
N LEU A 38 -11.68 -11.33 -9.91
CA LEU A 38 -10.38 -11.37 -9.24
C LEU A 38 -10.40 -12.38 -8.08
N SER A 39 -9.32 -13.15 -7.94
CA SER A 39 -9.12 -14.05 -6.80
C SER A 39 -9.05 -13.30 -5.46
N ASP A 40 -8.51 -12.08 -5.49
CA ASP A 40 -8.22 -11.29 -4.31
C ASP A 40 -8.67 -9.83 -4.47
N ILE A 41 -9.09 -9.23 -3.36
CA ILE A 41 -9.45 -7.82 -3.31
C ILE A 41 -8.19 -6.96 -3.50
N PRO A 42 -8.23 -5.93 -4.37
CA PRO A 42 -7.09 -5.04 -4.59
C PRO A 42 -6.58 -4.38 -3.30
N THR A 43 -5.30 -4.59 -2.98
CA THR A 43 -4.67 -3.95 -1.83
C THR A 43 -4.42 -2.46 -2.09
N ASN A 44 -4.48 -1.64 -1.04
CA ASN A 44 -4.21 -0.19 -1.17
C ASN A 44 -2.84 0.09 -1.79
N ILE A 45 -1.84 -0.75 -1.54
CA ILE A 45 -0.50 -0.58 -2.10
C ILE A 45 -0.52 -0.70 -3.62
N LYS A 46 -1.25 -1.69 -4.17
CA LYS A 46 -1.41 -1.84 -5.63
C LYS A 46 -2.09 -0.62 -6.24
N LEU A 47 -3.12 -0.11 -5.56
CA LEU A 47 -3.85 1.09 -6.02
C LEU A 47 -3.02 2.36 -5.96
N ILE A 48 -2.24 2.56 -4.90
CA ILE A 48 -1.31 3.71 -4.78
C ILE A 48 -0.27 3.66 -5.90
N ARG A 49 0.29 2.49 -6.20
CA ARG A 49 1.23 2.33 -7.32
C ARG A 49 0.59 2.67 -8.66
N ALA A 50 -0.61 2.14 -8.92
CA ALA A 50 -1.34 2.42 -10.15
C ALA A 50 -1.66 3.91 -10.30
N TYR A 51 -2.09 4.57 -9.22
CA TYR A 51 -2.31 6.01 -9.18
C TYR A 51 -1.01 6.80 -9.47
N GLN A 52 0.10 6.45 -8.82
CA GLN A 52 1.40 7.11 -9.05
C GLN A 52 1.87 6.97 -10.49
N GLN A 53 1.67 5.81 -11.11
CA GLN A 53 1.99 5.60 -12.52
C GLN A 53 1.16 6.50 -13.44
N LEU A 54 -0.14 6.69 -13.16
CA LEU A 54 -1.01 7.56 -13.95
C LEU A 54 -0.63 9.05 -13.81
N VAL A 55 -0.22 9.46 -12.62
CA VAL A 55 0.28 10.83 -12.37
C VAL A 55 1.63 11.05 -13.08
N GLN A 56 2.54 10.07 -13.03
CA GLN A 56 3.83 10.14 -13.73
C GLN A 56 3.68 10.17 -15.25
N ALA A 57 2.68 9.46 -15.78
CA ALA A 57 2.33 9.48 -17.19
C ALA A 57 1.50 10.72 -17.60
N SER A 58 1.29 11.68 -16.69
CA SER A 58 0.50 12.91 -16.93
C SER A 58 -0.94 12.68 -17.40
N HIS A 59 -1.50 11.49 -17.14
CA HIS A 59 -2.89 11.19 -17.46
C HIS A 59 -3.87 11.83 -16.48
N ILE A 60 -3.41 12.12 -15.25
CA ILE A 60 -4.24 12.62 -14.16
C ILE A 60 -3.45 13.67 -13.36
N PRO A 61 -4.07 14.79 -12.95
CA PRO A 61 -3.45 15.74 -12.03
C PRO A 61 -3.30 15.14 -10.63
N LYS A 62 -2.21 15.49 -9.95
CA LYS A 62 -1.96 15.04 -8.58
C LYS A 62 -3.02 15.65 -7.63
N SER A 63 -3.77 14.79 -6.94
CA SER A 63 -4.75 15.19 -5.94
C SER A 63 -4.38 14.65 -4.55
N VAL A 64 -4.32 15.55 -3.57
CA VAL A 64 -3.99 15.21 -2.17
C VAL A 64 -5.12 14.41 -1.52
N GLU A 65 -6.36 14.66 -1.92
CA GLU A 65 -7.55 13.99 -1.38
C GLU A 65 -7.56 12.50 -1.69
N ILE A 66 -7.26 12.11 -2.94
CA ILE A 66 -7.20 10.71 -3.36
C ILE A 66 -6.02 10.00 -2.70
N GLU A 67 -4.86 10.66 -2.60
CA GLU A 67 -3.71 10.11 -1.88
C GLU A 67 -4.04 9.81 -0.42
N ASN A 68 -4.76 10.73 0.26
CA ASN A 68 -5.20 10.55 1.64
C ASN A 68 -6.25 9.44 1.78
N LEU A 69 -7.21 9.35 0.85
CA LEU A 69 -8.23 8.32 0.83
C LEU A 69 -7.63 6.91 0.67
N LEU A 70 -6.60 6.78 -0.18
CA LEU A 70 -5.89 5.52 -0.38
C LEU A 70 -4.94 5.17 0.78
N LYS A 71 -4.53 6.15 1.59
CA LYS A 71 -3.62 5.97 2.73
C LYS A 71 -4.32 5.24 3.88
N LYS A 72 -3.73 4.13 4.35
CA LYS A 72 -4.29 3.34 5.46
C LYS A 72 -4.26 4.04 6.83
N ARG A 73 -3.18 4.80 7.12
CA ARG A 73 -2.97 5.54 8.37
C ARG A 73 -2.16 6.79 8.08
N ALA A 74 -2.47 7.90 8.73
CA ALA A 74 -1.71 9.14 8.60
C ALA A 74 -0.26 8.98 9.09
N ILE A 75 -0.08 8.24 10.19
CA ILE A 75 1.19 7.96 10.87
C ILE A 75 1.60 6.49 10.77
N ARG A 76 2.91 6.23 10.78
CA ARG A 76 3.50 4.88 10.74
C ARG A 76 3.61 4.23 12.12
N SER A 77 3.69 5.02 13.19
CA SER A 77 3.76 4.58 14.59
C SER A 77 2.86 5.44 15.47
N GLN A 78 2.16 4.84 16.43
CA GLN A 78 1.26 5.53 17.36
C GLN A 78 2.00 6.49 18.30
N SER A 79 3.23 6.14 18.69
CA SER A 79 4.08 6.99 19.54
C SER A 79 4.99 7.94 18.75
N GLY A 80 4.94 7.89 17.42
CA GLY A 80 5.89 8.59 16.55
C GLY A 80 7.30 7.97 16.49
N ILE A 81 7.60 6.97 17.33
CA ILE A 81 8.90 6.27 17.34
C ILE A 81 8.82 5.05 16.42
N VAL A 82 9.78 4.92 15.50
CA VAL A 82 9.89 3.78 14.59
C VAL A 82 11.20 3.05 14.89
N ALA A 83 11.09 1.81 15.38
CA ALA A 83 12.26 0.96 15.61
C ALA A 83 12.81 0.46 14.27
N VAL A 84 14.04 0.84 13.94
CA VAL A 84 14.76 0.35 12.77
C VAL A 84 15.89 -0.56 13.26
N GLN A 85 15.74 -1.85 13.04
CA GLN A 85 16.78 -2.82 13.39
C GLN A 85 17.79 -2.90 12.23
N VAL A 86 19.06 -2.76 12.57
CA VAL A 86 20.18 -2.95 11.64
C VAL A 86 21.08 -4.05 12.19
N LEU A 87 21.55 -4.92 11.30
CA LEU A 87 22.56 -5.92 11.60
C LEU A 87 23.86 -5.50 10.94
N THR A 88 24.94 -5.51 11.71
CA THR A 88 26.29 -5.31 11.16
C THR A 88 26.79 -6.61 10.53
N LYS A 89 27.83 -6.52 9.71
CA LYS A 89 28.50 -7.69 9.15
C LYS A 89 28.87 -8.66 10.30
N PRO A 90 28.64 -9.98 10.15
CA PRO A 90 29.10 -10.96 11.12
C PRO A 90 30.60 -10.80 11.33
N TYR A 91 31.00 -10.53 12.57
CA TYR A 91 32.41 -10.48 12.98
C TYR A 91 32.84 -11.86 13.47
N MET A 92 34.15 -12.15 13.43
CA MET A 92 34.62 -13.46 13.88
C MET A 92 34.24 -13.64 15.37
N CYS A 93 33.58 -14.75 15.67
CA CYS A 93 33.27 -15.12 17.03
C CYS A 93 34.41 -16.00 17.57
N PRO A 94 35.14 -15.58 18.61
CA PRO A 94 36.23 -16.39 19.17
C PRO A 94 35.72 -17.54 20.08
N GLY A 95 34.42 -17.64 20.35
CA GLY A 95 33.87 -18.48 21.42
C GLY A 95 33.46 -19.89 21.01
N LYS A 96 33.86 -20.88 21.82
CA LYS A 96 33.22 -22.21 21.93
C LYS A 96 32.19 -22.14 23.05
N CYS A 97 31.00 -21.59 22.78
CA CYS A 97 29.98 -21.38 23.81
C CYS A 97 29.09 -22.62 23.95
N ILE A 98 28.88 -23.10 25.18
CA ILE A 98 28.05 -24.29 25.48
C ILE A 98 26.62 -24.18 24.92
N PHE A 99 26.12 -22.95 24.77
CA PHE A 99 24.78 -22.66 24.23
C PHE A 99 24.83 -21.97 22.87
N CYS A 100 25.95 -22.05 22.13
CA CYS A 100 26.04 -21.43 20.83
C CYS A 100 25.01 -22.05 19.89
N PRO A 101 23.98 -21.30 19.43
CA PRO A 101 22.97 -21.88 18.54
C PRO A 101 23.52 -22.17 17.12
N SER A 102 24.78 -21.81 16.86
CA SER A 102 25.49 -22.07 15.61
C SER A 102 26.36 -23.34 15.64
N GLU A 103 26.58 -23.93 16.83
CA GLU A 103 27.15 -25.29 16.96
C GLU A 103 26.01 -26.31 16.84
N LYS A 104 26.19 -27.37 16.05
CA LYS A 104 25.30 -28.54 16.03
C LYS A 104 25.75 -29.55 17.08
#